data_AF-A0A8T4LSH9-F1
#
_entry.id   AF-A0A8T4LSH9-F1
#
_cell.length_a   1.000
_cell.length_b   1.000
_cell.length_c   1.000
_cell.angle_alpha   90.00
_cell.angle_beta   90.00
_cell.angle_gamma   90.00
#
_symmetry.space_group_name_H-M   'P 1'
#
loop_
_entity.id
_entity.type
_entity.pdbx_description
1 polymer ?
#
loop_
_entity_poly.entity_id
_entity_poly.type
_entity_poly.pdbx_seq_one_letter_code
_entity_poly.pdbx_strand_id
1 'polypeptide(L)'
;MASAELERMWNTTAKLVFGSELGRLDEFTEWLSELPDTTLHKKSSISGKDVTYSVKEYCAGSKRAGLDEIDYAKKFPPLSINDIKDVDSLLAAVRERIYYTGGVVLGNSKFVEQSSNISESFFVSNSHRVDDSKYVWGSSFVKQSECVFGCNYVGASSHMVRGILNYRCKRTLELWNADSCSDCYYGHNLHNCSDCFFCFNLRAKRHAIGNLELGREKYSQIKQKLLGEIVQGIKSRKKLPSLAALAIAGPLPNVQGIALPPLAARQDMAPMEKAFSKTASLILGKRYGGIEKHATWLNENILGLARANSVASGRGIFVSEFNATKVLPKERLLSYEEAEKAGSISASAQEIESLSFANSPSLLGKIGLFTAEFKSGVGENLIDCPIYADGANSYRCFDCTFSKYCAYCFWPRDSEHLFGTSLVYGSSFCLKCYNSAKLQRCFEVDSSRNCSGCYFCHNCENVHDSMFCFNVKNMKYAIGNAEVGAEKFAAAKKMLLSHLQKELDAKAGVGINIFNIGCHKTH
;
A
#
# COMPACT_ATOMS: atom_id res chain seq x y z
N MET A 1 -24.80 -9.53 -8.19
CA MET A 1 -25.76 -9.07 -7.17
C MET A 1 -25.08 -9.18 -5.82
N ALA A 2 -25.23 -8.18 -4.94
CA ALA A 2 -24.77 -8.28 -3.56
C ALA A 2 -25.50 -9.41 -2.80
N SER A 3 -24.88 -10.00 -1.78
CA SER A 3 -25.59 -10.95 -0.91
C SER A 3 -26.61 -10.21 -0.04
N ALA A 4 -27.69 -10.89 0.36
CA ALA A 4 -28.70 -10.30 1.25
C ALA A 4 -28.11 -9.83 2.60
N GLU A 5 -27.05 -10.49 3.06
CA GLU A 5 -26.31 -10.10 4.26
C GLU A 5 -25.48 -8.82 4.04
N LEU A 6 -24.91 -8.65 2.83
CA LEU A 6 -24.15 -7.47 2.42
C LEU A 6 -25.05 -6.22 2.29
N GLU A 7 -26.22 -6.37 1.66
CA GLU A 7 -27.27 -5.34 1.60
C GLU A 7 -27.75 -4.93 3.01
N ARG A 8 -27.86 -5.87 3.94
CA ARG A 8 -28.20 -5.58 5.35
C ARG A 8 -27.09 -4.75 6.03
N MET A 9 -25.81 -5.06 5.79
CA MET A 9 -24.69 -4.30 6.36
C MET A 9 -24.57 -2.91 5.73
N TRP A 10 -24.84 -2.77 4.43
CA TRP A 10 -24.96 -1.47 3.75
C TRP A 10 -26.04 -0.61 4.39
N ASN A 11 -27.28 -1.12 4.51
CA ASN A 11 -28.39 -0.36 5.10
C ASN A 11 -28.18 -0.03 6.60
N THR A 12 -27.48 -0.90 7.33
CA THR A 12 -27.08 -0.63 8.72
C THR A 12 -26.03 0.48 8.80
N THR A 13 -25.01 0.43 7.95
CA THR A 13 -23.96 1.47 7.85
C THR A 13 -24.55 2.81 7.38
N ALA A 14 -25.49 2.79 6.44
CA ALA A 14 -26.23 3.95 5.97
C ALA A 14 -26.95 4.69 7.11
N LYS A 15 -27.68 3.96 7.97
CA LYS A 15 -28.30 4.53 9.18
C LYS A 15 -27.28 5.14 10.14
N LEU A 16 -26.14 4.49 10.34
CA LEU A 16 -25.09 4.93 11.29
C LEU A 16 -24.26 6.13 10.81
N VAL A 17 -24.14 6.35 9.49
CA VAL A 17 -23.36 7.46 8.91
C VAL A 17 -24.26 8.60 8.42
N PHE A 18 -25.38 8.29 7.78
CA PHE A 18 -26.26 9.28 7.13
C PHE A 18 -27.58 9.53 7.89
N GLY A 19 -27.84 8.80 8.97
CA GLY A 19 -29.12 8.86 9.69
C GLY A 19 -30.31 8.22 8.96
N SER A 20 -30.11 7.65 7.77
CA SER A 20 -31.17 6.98 7.00
C SER A 20 -30.62 5.95 6.01
N GLU A 21 -31.47 5.03 5.54
CA GLU A 21 -31.16 4.12 4.42
C GLU A 21 -31.07 4.91 3.10
N LEU A 22 -30.18 4.51 2.19
CA LEU A 22 -29.91 5.24 0.93
C LEU A 22 -30.55 4.62 -0.33
N GLY A 23 -30.90 3.33 -0.29
CA GLY A 23 -31.24 2.51 -1.47
C GLY A 23 -30.41 1.23 -1.48
N ARG A 24 -30.58 0.40 -2.52
CA ARG A 24 -29.82 -0.86 -2.66
C ARG A 24 -28.36 -0.58 -2.98
N LEU A 25 -27.46 -1.44 -2.53
CA LEU A 25 -26.01 -1.23 -2.64
C LEU A 25 -25.50 -1.20 -4.09
N ASP A 26 -26.08 -2.02 -4.97
CA ASP A 26 -25.69 -2.11 -6.39
C ASP A 26 -25.90 -0.79 -7.15
N GLU A 27 -26.89 0.01 -6.76
CA GLU A 27 -27.18 1.35 -7.31
C GLU A 27 -26.02 2.34 -7.15
N PHE A 28 -25.09 2.08 -6.22
CA PHE A 28 -23.94 2.95 -5.91
C PHE A 28 -22.62 2.45 -6.52
N THR A 29 -22.65 1.41 -7.36
CA THR A 29 -21.43 0.76 -7.90
C THR A 29 -20.50 1.75 -8.62
N GLU A 30 -21.02 2.59 -9.52
CA GLU A 30 -20.25 3.62 -10.23
C GLU A 30 -19.54 4.55 -9.24
N TRP A 31 -20.29 5.10 -8.28
CA TRP A 31 -19.76 6.02 -7.28
C TRP A 31 -18.63 5.39 -6.49
N LEU A 32 -18.81 4.19 -5.97
CA LEU A 32 -17.83 3.60 -5.08
C LEU A 32 -16.53 3.29 -5.82
N SER A 33 -16.61 2.81 -7.07
CA SER A 33 -15.50 2.21 -7.86
C SER A 33 -14.39 3.14 -8.33
N GLU A 34 -14.47 4.46 -8.14
CA GLU A 34 -13.47 5.41 -8.66
C GLU A 34 -12.14 5.50 -7.85
N LEU A 35 -12.02 4.84 -6.68
CA LEU A 35 -10.82 4.91 -5.80
C LEU A 35 -9.81 3.73 -5.92
N PRO A 36 -10.23 2.46 -6.08
CA PRO A 36 -9.32 1.32 -6.11
C PRO A 36 -8.33 1.28 -7.27
N ASP A 37 -7.28 0.49 -7.06
CA ASP A 37 -6.40 0.02 -8.12
C ASP A 37 -7.14 -1.05 -8.96
N THR A 38 -6.94 -1.05 -10.28
CA THR A 38 -7.62 -1.99 -11.19
C THR A 38 -7.02 -3.39 -11.10
N THR A 39 -7.87 -4.42 -10.97
CA THR A 39 -7.44 -5.83 -10.94
C THR A 39 -6.90 -6.30 -12.30
N LEU A 40 -5.77 -7.02 -12.29
CA LEU A 40 -5.16 -7.56 -13.51
C LEU A 40 -5.65 -8.99 -13.77
N HIS A 41 -6.27 -9.23 -14.92
CA HIS A 41 -6.71 -10.57 -15.33
C HIS A 41 -5.86 -11.10 -16.49
N LYS A 42 -5.50 -12.39 -16.45
CA LYS A 42 -4.81 -13.12 -17.54
C LYS A 42 -5.34 -14.55 -17.64
N LYS A 43 -5.23 -15.13 -18.84
CA LYS A 43 -5.57 -16.53 -19.12
C LYS A 43 -4.54 -17.49 -18.53
N SER A 44 -5.00 -18.58 -17.93
CA SER A 44 -4.17 -19.70 -17.49
C SER A 44 -3.53 -20.43 -18.67
N SER A 45 -2.23 -20.68 -18.59
CA SER A 45 -1.46 -21.55 -19.48
C SER A 45 -1.68 -23.04 -19.22
N ILE A 46 -2.53 -23.40 -18.25
CA ILE A 46 -2.93 -24.79 -17.95
C ILE A 46 -4.34 -25.07 -18.48
N SER A 47 -5.31 -24.20 -18.18
CA SER A 47 -6.74 -24.44 -18.45
C SER A 47 -7.41 -23.45 -19.41
N GLY A 48 -6.77 -22.31 -19.71
CA GLY A 48 -7.41 -21.20 -20.41
C GLY A 48 -8.44 -20.40 -19.60
N LYS A 49 -8.67 -20.72 -18.31
CA LYS A 49 -9.54 -19.91 -17.44
C LYS A 49 -8.95 -18.52 -17.17
N ASP A 50 -9.77 -17.54 -16.81
CA ASP A 50 -9.29 -16.24 -16.33
C ASP A 50 -8.80 -16.35 -14.88
N VAL A 51 -7.66 -15.71 -14.60
CA VAL A 51 -6.99 -15.69 -13.30
C VAL A 51 -6.60 -14.25 -12.98
N THR A 52 -6.84 -13.84 -11.73
CA THR A 52 -6.57 -12.49 -11.21
C THR A 52 -5.20 -12.40 -10.53
N TYR A 53 -4.52 -11.26 -10.69
CA TYR A 53 -3.15 -11.00 -10.26
C TYR A 53 -2.97 -9.60 -9.65
N SER A 54 -2.13 -9.51 -8.61
CA SER A 54 -1.63 -8.26 -8.00
C SER A 54 -0.51 -7.64 -8.79
N VAL A 55 0.31 -8.53 -9.36
CA VAL A 55 1.64 -8.22 -9.85
C VAL A 55 1.55 -8.00 -11.35
N LYS A 56 1.62 -6.73 -11.74
CA LYS A 56 1.69 -6.28 -13.14
C LYS A 56 3.10 -6.49 -13.72
N GLU A 57 4.09 -6.61 -12.85
CA GLU A 57 5.52 -6.71 -13.13
C GLU A 57 5.92 -8.07 -13.73
N TYR A 58 5.16 -9.14 -13.48
CA TYR A 58 5.39 -10.45 -14.11
C TYR A 58 5.45 -10.28 -15.62
N CYS A 59 6.56 -10.70 -16.25
CA CYS A 59 6.85 -10.31 -17.61
C CYS A 59 5.92 -10.92 -18.68
N ALA A 60 6.00 -10.37 -19.89
CA ALA A 60 5.36 -10.92 -21.08
C ALA A 60 5.92 -12.31 -21.46
N GLY A 61 5.11 -13.13 -22.14
CA GLY A 61 5.51 -14.47 -22.60
C GLY A 61 5.71 -15.52 -21.48
N SER A 62 5.53 -15.15 -20.21
CA SER A 62 5.65 -16.09 -19.09
C SER A 62 4.42 -16.97 -18.90
N LYS A 63 4.63 -18.22 -18.44
CA LYS A 63 3.53 -19.13 -18.08
C LYS A 63 2.80 -18.64 -16.84
N ARG A 64 1.48 -18.74 -16.87
CA ARG A 64 0.57 -18.25 -15.82
C ARG A 64 -0.45 -19.33 -15.44
N ALA A 65 -0.87 -19.36 -14.19
CA ALA A 65 -1.88 -20.31 -13.69
C ALA A 65 -2.64 -19.74 -12.48
N GLY A 66 -3.77 -20.33 -12.13
CA GLY A 66 -4.33 -20.21 -10.79
C GLY A 66 -3.49 -21.04 -9.79
N LEU A 67 -3.40 -20.60 -8.53
CA LEU A 67 -2.73 -21.40 -7.49
C LEU A 67 -3.43 -22.75 -7.26
N ASP A 68 -4.73 -22.81 -7.51
CA ASP A 68 -5.57 -24.01 -7.48
C ASP A 68 -5.29 -24.99 -8.64
N GLU A 69 -4.46 -24.62 -9.62
CA GLU A 69 -4.10 -25.44 -10.78
C GLU A 69 -2.71 -26.08 -10.66
N ILE A 70 -2.01 -25.87 -9.55
CA ILE A 70 -0.66 -26.37 -9.34
C ILE A 70 -0.71 -27.81 -8.81
N ASP A 71 -0.27 -28.76 -9.64
CA ASP A 71 -0.01 -30.14 -9.21
C ASP A 71 1.28 -30.20 -8.37
N TYR A 72 1.10 -30.17 -7.05
CA TYR A 72 2.18 -30.33 -6.06
C TYR A 72 2.71 -31.78 -5.95
N ALA A 73 2.06 -32.78 -6.55
CA ALA A 73 2.55 -34.16 -6.58
C ALA A 73 3.51 -34.40 -7.77
N LYS A 74 3.52 -33.50 -8.76
CA LYS A 74 4.39 -33.55 -9.94
C LYS A 74 5.87 -33.53 -9.57
N LYS A 75 6.55 -34.65 -9.80
CA LYS A 75 8.02 -34.75 -9.65
C LYS A 75 8.72 -34.25 -10.91
N PHE A 76 9.78 -33.45 -10.72
CA PHE A 76 10.66 -32.99 -11.79
C PHE A 76 12.01 -33.71 -11.73
N PRO A 77 12.69 -33.95 -12.87
CA PRO A 77 13.99 -34.61 -12.88
C PRO A 77 15.07 -33.73 -12.21
N PRO A 78 16.01 -34.34 -11.48
CA PRO A 78 17.11 -33.62 -10.82
C PRO A 78 18.06 -33.03 -11.85
N LEU A 79 18.65 -31.88 -11.51
CA LEU A 79 19.58 -31.17 -12.40
C LEU A 79 20.92 -31.91 -12.53
N SER A 80 21.43 -31.97 -13.77
CA SER A 80 22.77 -32.47 -14.10
C SER A 80 23.85 -31.43 -13.79
N ILE A 81 25.13 -31.81 -13.93
CA ILE A 81 26.24 -30.85 -13.81
C ILE A 81 26.25 -29.82 -14.96
N ASN A 82 25.77 -30.21 -16.15
CA ASN A 82 25.69 -29.33 -17.32
C ASN A 82 24.63 -28.23 -17.15
N ASP A 83 23.59 -28.48 -16.36
CA ASP A 83 22.55 -27.50 -16.02
C ASP A 83 23.04 -26.47 -14.99
N ILE A 84 24.15 -26.74 -14.27
CA ILE A 84 24.64 -25.92 -13.15
C ILE A 84 25.96 -25.19 -13.51
N LYS A 85 26.41 -25.27 -14.77
CA LYS A 85 27.68 -24.67 -15.23
C LYS A 85 27.66 -23.12 -15.28
N ASP A 86 26.52 -22.52 -15.62
CA ASP A 86 26.30 -21.06 -15.73
C ASP A 86 24.83 -20.71 -15.51
N VAL A 87 24.52 -19.42 -15.34
CA VAL A 87 23.17 -18.94 -14.99
C VAL A 87 22.18 -19.18 -16.14
N ASP A 88 22.54 -18.85 -17.38
CA ASP A 88 21.65 -19.03 -18.54
C ASP A 88 21.24 -20.50 -18.74
N SER A 89 22.17 -21.43 -18.55
CA SER A 89 21.92 -22.88 -18.62
C SER A 89 21.03 -23.35 -17.48
N LEU A 90 21.24 -22.84 -16.26
CA LEU A 90 20.39 -23.13 -15.11
C LEU A 90 18.96 -22.62 -15.34
N LEU A 91 18.81 -21.40 -15.87
CA LEU A 91 17.51 -20.84 -16.23
C LEU A 91 16.83 -21.66 -17.33
N ALA A 92 17.56 -22.08 -18.37
CA ALA A 92 17.03 -22.93 -19.43
C ALA A 92 16.50 -24.28 -18.91
N ALA A 93 17.24 -24.93 -17.99
CA ALA A 93 16.86 -26.22 -17.41
C ALA A 93 15.63 -26.16 -16.47
N VAL A 94 15.30 -24.98 -15.93
CA VAL A 94 14.16 -24.79 -15.01
C VAL A 94 12.99 -24.01 -15.62
N ARG A 95 13.17 -23.22 -16.69
CA ARG A 95 12.13 -22.35 -17.29
C ARG A 95 10.78 -23.05 -17.45
N GLU A 96 10.78 -24.23 -18.06
CA GLU A 96 9.53 -24.94 -18.39
C GLU A 96 8.72 -25.37 -17.15
N ARG A 97 9.35 -25.36 -15.97
CA ARG A 97 8.79 -25.70 -14.66
C ARG A 97 8.16 -24.49 -13.95
N ILE A 98 8.42 -23.26 -14.41
CA ILE A 98 7.99 -22.00 -13.76
C ILE A 98 6.56 -21.65 -14.19
N TYR A 99 5.71 -21.29 -13.23
CA TYR A 99 4.37 -20.73 -13.44
C TYR A 99 4.14 -19.58 -12.45
N TYR A 100 3.76 -18.40 -12.96
CA TYR A 100 3.31 -17.29 -12.11
C TYR A 100 1.84 -17.49 -11.71
N THR A 101 1.59 -17.63 -10.41
CA THR A 101 0.28 -17.97 -9.85
C THR A 101 -0.52 -16.76 -9.39
N GLY A 102 -1.84 -16.82 -9.65
CA GLY A 102 -2.85 -15.87 -9.17
C GLY A 102 -4.01 -16.59 -8.47
N GLY A 103 -5.11 -15.89 -8.16
CA GLY A 103 -6.30 -16.51 -7.54
C GLY A 103 -6.15 -16.90 -6.06
N VAL A 104 -5.06 -16.54 -5.38
CA VAL A 104 -4.74 -16.95 -4.01
C VAL A 104 -5.78 -16.45 -2.97
N VAL A 105 -6.33 -17.36 -2.17
CA VAL A 105 -7.09 -17.08 -0.94
C VAL A 105 -6.79 -18.20 0.05
N LEU A 106 -6.31 -17.91 1.24
CA LEU A 106 -5.88 -18.89 2.25
C LEU A 106 -6.04 -18.29 3.65
N GLY A 107 -7.18 -18.35 4.34
CA GLY A 107 -8.41 -19.12 4.13
C GLY A 107 -8.82 -19.68 5.50
N ASN A 108 -10.06 -19.51 5.98
CA ASN A 108 -11.31 -20.04 5.41
C ASN A 108 -12.40 -18.97 5.22
N SER A 109 -13.06 -18.95 4.06
CA SER A 109 -13.82 -17.76 3.60
C SER A 109 -15.34 -17.93 3.47
N LYS A 110 -16.10 -16.82 3.53
CA LYS A 110 -17.47 -16.72 2.96
C LYS A 110 -17.95 -15.28 2.75
N PHE A 111 -18.05 -14.69 1.56
CA PHE A 111 -17.88 -15.14 0.19
C PHE A 111 -16.92 -14.17 -0.51
N VAL A 112 -16.17 -14.61 -1.51
CA VAL A 112 -14.96 -13.89 -1.97
C VAL A 112 -14.96 -13.73 -3.49
N GLU A 113 -14.58 -12.54 -3.97
CA GLU A 113 -14.66 -12.15 -5.37
C GLU A 113 -13.45 -11.22 -5.72
N GLN A 114 -12.79 -11.31 -6.88
CA GLN A 114 -12.28 -12.54 -7.50
C GLN A 114 -10.73 -12.56 -7.47
N SER A 115 -10.16 -12.05 -6.37
CA SER A 115 -8.93 -12.53 -5.67
C SER A 115 -7.56 -12.59 -6.35
N SER A 116 -6.58 -11.95 -5.72
CA SER A 116 -5.66 -12.62 -4.77
C SER A 116 -5.08 -11.59 -3.78
N ASN A 117 -4.11 -11.81 -2.87
CA ASN A 117 -3.91 -12.93 -1.96
C ASN A 117 -4.67 -12.55 -0.67
N ILE A 118 -5.65 -13.35 -0.22
CA ILE A 118 -6.64 -12.91 0.78
C ILE A 118 -6.76 -13.95 1.93
N SER A 119 -7.03 -13.55 3.18
CA SER A 119 -7.29 -14.48 4.30
C SER A 119 -8.29 -13.96 5.34
N GLU A 120 -8.62 -14.75 6.36
CA GLU A 120 -9.55 -15.89 6.23
C GLU A 120 -10.84 -15.47 5.51
N SER A 121 -11.36 -14.29 5.89
CA SER A 121 -12.44 -13.52 5.25
C SER A 121 -13.89 -13.96 5.47
N PHE A 122 -14.76 -12.97 5.61
CA PHE A 122 -16.17 -13.04 5.26
C PHE A 122 -16.55 -11.79 4.43
N PHE A 123 -17.51 -11.92 3.51
CA PHE A 123 -17.82 -11.10 2.31
C PHE A 123 -16.69 -10.17 1.83
N VAL A 124 -16.10 -10.43 0.67
CA VAL A 124 -15.04 -9.62 0.05
C VAL A 124 -15.31 -9.54 -1.45
N SER A 125 -15.58 -8.37 -2.02
CA SER A 125 -15.90 -8.25 -3.46
C SER A 125 -14.73 -7.74 -4.32
N ASN A 126 -14.77 -8.02 -5.62
CA ASN A 126 -13.77 -7.72 -6.69
C ASN A 126 -12.41 -7.14 -6.25
N SER A 127 -11.64 -7.93 -5.49
CA SER A 127 -10.55 -7.45 -4.65
C SER A 127 -9.12 -7.71 -5.14
N HIS A 128 -8.18 -6.98 -4.55
CA HIS A 128 -6.78 -7.40 -4.40
C HIS A 128 -6.23 -7.22 -2.97
N ARG A 129 -5.16 -7.98 -2.67
CA ARG A 129 -4.66 -8.52 -1.38
C ARG A 129 -5.34 -7.99 -0.08
N VAL A 130 -5.99 -8.85 0.71
CA VAL A 130 -6.77 -8.44 1.91
C VAL A 130 -6.67 -9.45 3.06
N ASP A 131 -6.24 -9.06 4.26
CA ASP A 131 -6.17 -9.98 5.41
C ASP A 131 -6.27 -9.29 6.79
N ASP A 132 -7.22 -9.57 7.67
CA ASP A 132 -8.41 -10.44 7.59
C ASP A 132 -9.68 -9.56 7.57
N SER A 133 -10.87 -10.15 7.50
CA SER A 133 -12.08 -9.40 7.12
C SER A 133 -13.40 -9.98 7.58
N LYS A 134 -14.32 -9.09 7.94
CA LYS A 134 -15.76 -9.27 7.79
C LYS A 134 -16.41 -8.09 7.05
N TYR A 135 -16.69 -8.30 5.78
CA TYR A 135 -17.56 -7.49 4.92
C TYR A 135 -16.87 -6.28 4.26
N VAL A 136 -16.27 -6.55 3.11
CA VAL A 136 -15.38 -5.71 2.30
C VAL A 136 -15.86 -5.65 0.86
N TRP A 137 -15.68 -4.50 0.24
CA TRP A 137 -16.08 -4.19 -1.13
C TRP A 137 -14.97 -4.44 -2.17
N GLY A 138 -15.17 -4.02 -3.44
CA GLY A 138 -14.24 -4.05 -4.58
C GLY A 138 -12.90 -3.33 -4.36
N SER A 139 -12.09 -3.83 -3.44
CA SER A 139 -10.91 -3.16 -2.85
C SER A 139 -9.57 -3.54 -3.49
N SER A 140 -8.47 -2.86 -3.11
CA SER A 140 -7.06 -3.26 -3.41
C SER A 140 -6.03 -2.39 -2.68
N PHE A 141 -5.46 -2.66 -1.50
CA PHE A 141 -5.54 -3.77 -0.52
C PHE A 141 -6.22 -3.33 0.79
N VAL A 142 -6.52 -4.22 1.76
CA VAL A 142 -7.15 -3.86 3.07
C VAL A 142 -6.71 -4.81 4.22
N LYS A 143 -6.54 -4.31 5.46
CA LYS A 143 -5.88 -5.05 6.57
C LYS A 143 -6.15 -4.44 7.98
N GLN A 144 -7.26 -4.63 8.71
CA GLN A 144 -8.27 -5.71 8.77
C GLN A 144 -9.68 -5.12 9.11
N SER A 145 -10.82 -5.75 8.81
CA SER A 145 -12.10 -5.00 8.64
C SER A 145 -13.37 -5.57 9.29
N GLU A 146 -14.30 -4.69 9.71
CA GLU A 146 -15.77 -4.86 9.50
C GLU A 146 -16.55 -3.52 9.56
N CYS A 147 -17.21 -2.95 8.55
CA CYS A 147 -17.31 -3.22 7.12
C CYS A 147 -16.66 -2.08 6.31
N VAL A 148 -16.44 -2.23 5.00
CA VAL A 148 -15.90 -1.15 4.13
C VAL A 148 -16.45 -1.18 2.70
N PHE A 149 -17.08 -0.06 2.27
CA PHE A 149 -17.63 0.21 0.93
C PHE A 149 -17.42 1.69 0.57
N GLY A 150 -16.42 2.15 -0.19
CA GLY A 150 -15.38 1.44 -0.91
C GLY A 150 -13.99 2.08 -0.73
N CYS A 151 -12.93 1.26 -0.83
CA CYS A 151 -11.67 1.52 -0.14
C CYS A 151 -10.39 0.92 -0.75
N ASN A 152 -9.28 1.62 -0.54
CA ASN A 152 -7.90 1.12 -0.35
C ASN A 152 -6.99 2.22 0.28
N TYR A 153 -5.84 1.97 0.91
CA TYR A 153 -5.45 0.82 1.72
C TYR A 153 -5.79 1.16 3.19
N VAL A 154 -6.49 0.26 3.92
CA VAL A 154 -7.19 0.62 5.18
C VAL A 154 -6.99 -0.42 6.27
N GLY A 155 -6.88 0.00 7.54
CA GLY A 155 -6.93 -0.88 8.71
C GLY A 155 -7.00 -0.11 10.04
N ALA A 156 -7.66 -0.56 11.11
CA ALA A 156 -8.75 -1.54 11.20
C ALA A 156 -10.06 -0.83 11.57
N SER A 157 -11.23 -1.37 11.19
CA SER A 157 -12.47 -0.58 11.08
C SER A 157 -13.73 -1.17 11.73
N SER A 158 -14.71 -0.29 11.98
CA SER A 158 -16.06 -0.56 12.50
C SER A 158 -17.12 0.20 11.65
N HIS A 159 -17.21 -0.16 10.36
CA HIS A 159 -18.12 0.34 9.31
C HIS A 159 -17.78 1.74 8.72
N MET A 160 -17.58 1.82 7.39
CA MET A 160 -17.29 3.07 6.64
C MET A 160 -17.80 3.10 5.18
N VAL A 161 -18.15 4.31 4.71
CA VAL A 161 -18.43 4.67 3.31
C VAL A 161 -17.95 6.10 3.08
N ARG A 162 -16.90 6.43 2.33
CA ARG A 162 -16.03 5.74 1.36
C ARG A 162 -14.61 6.31 1.59
N GLY A 163 -13.53 5.50 1.56
CA GLY A 163 -12.34 5.84 2.36
C GLY A 163 -10.96 5.44 1.86
N ILE A 164 -9.97 6.27 2.19
CA ILE A 164 -8.54 6.17 1.82
C ILE A 164 -7.62 6.58 2.99
N LEU A 165 -6.50 5.86 3.17
CA LEU A 165 -5.40 6.16 4.13
C LEU A 165 -5.86 6.61 5.54
N ASN A 166 -6.64 5.79 6.24
CA ASN A 166 -7.09 6.08 7.60
C ASN A 166 -6.73 4.97 8.59
N TYR A 167 -6.39 5.36 9.83
CA TYR A 167 -6.12 4.49 10.97
C TYR A 167 -7.17 4.70 12.07
N ARG A 168 -7.70 3.61 12.65
CA ARG A 168 -8.60 3.61 13.84
C ARG A 168 -9.89 4.47 13.75
N CYS A 169 -10.35 4.84 12.54
CA CYS A 169 -11.51 5.74 12.35
C CYS A 169 -12.88 5.00 12.33
N LYS A 170 -13.96 5.70 12.73
CA LYS A 170 -15.33 5.13 12.86
C LYS A 170 -16.45 6.10 12.46
N ARG A 171 -17.48 5.63 11.74
CA ARG A 171 -18.63 6.44 11.25
C ARG A 171 -18.17 7.70 10.50
N THR A 172 -17.65 7.51 9.29
CA THR A 172 -17.03 8.59 8.50
C THR A 172 -17.47 8.56 7.04
N LEU A 173 -17.39 9.73 6.40
CA LEU A 173 -17.67 9.97 4.98
C LEU A 173 -16.64 10.95 4.44
N GLU A 174 -15.97 10.64 3.32
CA GLU A 174 -14.96 11.52 2.69
C GLU A 174 -13.92 12.05 3.70
N LEU A 175 -13.44 11.17 4.60
CA LEU A 175 -12.36 11.43 5.53
C LEU A 175 -11.05 10.85 4.98
N TRP A 176 -10.02 11.68 4.84
CA TRP A 176 -8.76 11.34 4.17
C TRP A 176 -7.55 11.59 5.11
N ASN A 177 -6.55 10.71 5.11
CA ASN A 177 -5.28 10.87 5.87
C ASN A 177 -5.50 11.11 7.39
N ALA A 178 -6.28 10.28 8.07
CA ALA A 178 -6.70 10.52 9.47
C ALA A 178 -6.39 9.36 10.44
N ASP A 179 -6.09 9.71 11.70
CA ASP A 179 -5.92 8.75 12.82
C ASP A 179 -6.93 8.99 13.95
N SER A 180 -7.53 7.91 14.46
CA SER A 180 -8.31 7.87 15.70
C SER A 180 -9.47 8.86 15.77
N CYS A 181 -10.16 9.06 14.64
CA CYS A 181 -11.29 10.00 14.54
C CYS A 181 -12.66 9.30 14.52
N SER A 182 -13.72 9.97 14.99
CA SER A 182 -15.10 9.48 14.84
C SER A 182 -16.11 10.54 14.45
N ASP A 183 -17.15 10.14 13.71
CA ASP A 183 -18.24 11.05 13.35
C ASP A 183 -17.75 12.26 12.53
N CYS A 184 -16.82 11.99 11.61
CA CYS A 184 -16.14 12.99 10.78
C CYS A 184 -16.57 12.88 9.31
N TYR A 185 -16.97 14.02 8.75
CA TYR A 185 -17.58 14.14 7.42
C TYR A 185 -16.83 15.18 6.59
N TYR A 186 -16.36 14.80 5.40
CA TYR A 186 -15.61 15.65 4.47
C TYR A 186 -14.42 16.34 5.16
N GLY A 187 -13.32 15.63 5.39
CA GLY A 187 -12.16 16.22 6.06
C GLY A 187 -10.82 15.54 5.76
N HIS A 188 -9.73 16.25 6.00
CA HIS A 188 -8.37 15.82 5.66
C HIS A 188 -7.39 16.03 6.81
N ASN A 189 -6.43 15.13 7.01
CA ASN A 189 -5.35 15.26 8.00
C ASN A 189 -5.87 15.52 9.42
N LEU A 190 -6.84 14.72 9.89
CA LEU A 190 -7.43 14.86 11.23
C LEU A 190 -6.85 13.81 12.18
N HIS A 191 -6.43 14.22 13.38
CA HIS A 191 -5.90 13.30 14.40
C HIS A 191 -6.65 13.46 15.73
N ASN A 192 -7.14 12.36 16.30
CA ASN A 192 -7.84 12.32 17.60
C ASN A 192 -9.06 13.29 17.69
N CYS A 193 -9.74 13.52 16.56
CA CYS A 193 -10.87 14.45 16.46
C CYS A 193 -12.22 13.70 16.46
N SER A 194 -13.27 14.28 17.05
CA SER A 194 -14.61 13.70 17.00
C SER A 194 -15.68 14.73 16.64
N ASP A 195 -16.74 14.31 15.95
CA ASP A 195 -17.84 15.20 15.58
C ASP A 195 -17.34 16.42 14.77
N CYS A 196 -16.81 16.16 13.58
CA CYS A 196 -16.23 17.19 12.70
C CYS A 196 -16.86 17.19 11.29
N PHE A 197 -16.99 18.37 10.68
CA PHE A 197 -17.56 18.54 9.35
C PHE A 197 -16.78 19.59 8.53
N PHE A 198 -16.36 19.28 7.30
CA PHE A 198 -15.59 20.22 6.47
C PHE A 198 -14.28 20.72 7.12
N CYS A 199 -13.56 19.84 7.83
CA CYS A 199 -12.37 20.20 8.63
C CYS A 199 -11.05 19.72 8.00
N PHE A 200 -10.00 20.51 8.16
CA PHE A 200 -8.67 20.28 7.59
C PHE A 200 -7.57 20.48 8.63
N ASN A 201 -6.64 19.52 8.70
CA ASN A 201 -5.38 19.60 9.44
C ASN A 201 -5.50 19.76 10.98
N LEU A 202 -6.63 19.36 11.58
CA LEU A 202 -6.87 19.52 13.02
C LEU A 202 -6.21 18.43 13.89
N ARG A 203 -5.98 18.79 15.16
CA ARG A 203 -5.48 17.91 16.23
C ARG A 203 -6.40 18.02 17.45
N ALA A 204 -6.90 16.90 17.97
CA ALA A 204 -7.67 16.78 19.22
C ALA A 204 -8.93 17.68 19.36
N LYS A 205 -9.59 18.07 18.25
CA LYS A 205 -10.76 18.97 18.25
C LYS A 205 -12.10 18.24 18.29
N ARG A 206 -13.17 18.92 18.78
CA ARG A 206 -14.52 18.35 18.89
C ARG A 206 -15.64 19.32 18.51
N HIS A 207 -16.73 18.79 17.94
CA HIS A 207 -17.92 19.56 17.54
C HIS A 207 -17.57 20.70 16.56
N ALA A 208 -16.67 20.44 15.61
CA ALA A 208 -16.12 21.44 14.70
C ALA A 208 -16.79 21.44 13.34
N ILE A 209 -17.04 22.62 12.76
CA ILE A 209 -17.47 22.78 11.37
C ILE A 209 -16.59 23.83 10.70
N GLY A 210 -15.99 23.52 9.55
CA GLY A 210 -15.11 24.47 8.86
C GLY A 210 -13.91 24.91 9.71
N ASN A 211 -13.32 23.99 10.47
CA ASN A 211 -12.32 24.22 11.53
C ASN A 211 -12.76 25.08 12.74
N LEU A 212 -13.97 25.64 12.76
CA LEU A 212 -14.52 26.36 13.92
C LEU A 212 -15.18 25.39 14.91
N GLU A 213 -14.70 25.34 16.16
CA GLU A 213 -15.37 24.58 17.23
C GLU A 213 -16.64 25.30 17.71
N LEU A 214 -17.72 24.54 17.91
CA LEU A 214 -19.05 25.07 18.23
C LEU A 214 -19.59 24.52 19.55
N GLY A 215 -20.55 25.23 20.13
CA GLY A 215 -21.41 24.68 21.17
C GLY A 215 -22.17 23.44 20.65
N ARG A 216 -22.22 22.37 21.46
CA ARG A 216 -22.72 21.04 21.08
C ARG A 216 -24.11 21.06 20.43
N GLU A 217 -25.01 21.92 20.90
CA GLU A 217 -26.36 22.09 20.36
C GLU A 217 -26.34 22.66 18.94
N LYS A 218 -25.64 23.78 18.73
CA LYS A 218 -25.48 24.43 17.42
C LYS A 218 -24.78 23.49 16.43
N TYR A 219 -23.75 22.78 16.87
CA TYR A 219 -23.12 21.71 16.07
C TYR A 219 -24.14 20.64 15.64
N SER A 220 -24.93 20.12 16.60
CA SER A 220 -25.90 19.05 16.33
C SER A 220 -26.99 19.46 15.35
N GLN A 221 -27.50 20.69 15.46
CA GLN A 221 -28.49 21.26 14.53
C GLN A 221 -27.94 21.36 13.11
N ILE A 222 -26.72 21.89 12.94
CA ILE A 222 -26.09 22.05 11.62
C ILE A 222 -25.71 20.68 11.02
N LYS A 223 -25.21 19.74 11.84
CA LYS A 223 -24.94 18.35 11.44
C LYS A 223 -26.21 17.67 10.88
N GLN A 224 -27.35 17.81 11.56
CA GLN A 224 -28.62 17.25 11.11
C GLN A 224 -29.07 17.86 9.76
N LYS A 225 -28.97 19.18 9.60
CA LYS A 225 -29.25 19.87 8.33
C LYS A 225 -28.39 19.32 7.18
N LEU A 226 -27.06 19.31 7.37
CA LEU A 226 -26.11 18.89 6.33
C LEU A 226 -26.29 17.41 5.94
N LEU A 227 -26.54 16.52 6.91
CA LEU A 227 -26.81 15.12 6.62
C LEU A 227 -28.12 14.92 5.83
N GLY A 228 -29.17 15.69 6.13
CA GLY A 228 -30.42 15.67 5.36
C GLY A 228 -30.23 16.06 3.89
N GLU A 229 -29.48 17.14 3.64
CA GLU A 229 -29.14 17.60 2.28
C GLU A 229 -28.27 16.58 1.53
N ILE A 230 -27.29 15.96 2.21
CA ILE A 230 -26.45 14.89 1.66
C ILE A 230 -27.30 13.66 1.31
N VAL A 231 -28.22 13.24 2.18
CA VAL A 231 -29.14 12.12 1.94
C VAL A 231 -30.00 12.35 0.70
N GLN A 232 -30.58 13.55 0.54
CA GLN A 232 -31.33 13.91 -0.67
C GLN A 232 -30.44 13.88 -1.91
N GLY A 233 -29.21 14.38 -1.79
CA GLY A 233 -28.22 14.40 -2.87
C GLY A 233 -27.77 13.02 -3.35
N ILE A 234 -27.41 12.12 -2.44
CA ILE A 234 -26.95 10.76 -2.79
C ILE A 234 -28.10 9.89 -3.29
N LYS A 235 -29.32 10.02 -2.75
CA LYS A 235 -30.51 9.28 -3.21
C LYS A 235 -30.87 9.59 -4.66
N SER A 236 -30.78 10.87 -5.04
CA SER A 236 -31.14 11.34 -6.38
C SER A 236 -30.05 11.10 -7.43
N ARG A 237 -28.77 11.32 -7.08
CA ARG A 237 -27.65 11.23 -8.04
C ARG A 237 -26.91 9.90 -8.05
N LYS A 238 -27.15 9.03 -7.06
CA LYS A 238 -26.38 7.80 -6.78
C LYS A 238 -24.87 7.99 -6.58
N LYS A 239 -24.39 9.23 -6.51
CA LYS A 239 -23.01 9.60 -6.18
C LYS A 239 -22.91 10.93 -5.44
N LEU A 240 -21.81 11.08 -4.71
CA LEU A 240 -21.41 12.33 -4.04
C LEU A 240 -20.08 12.82 -4.62
N PRO A 241 -19.87 14.15 -4.72
CA PRO A 241 -18.56 14.70 -5.06
C PRO A 241 -17.55 14.38 -3.96
N SER A 242 -16.28 14.19 -4.34
CA SER A 242 -15.20 13.94 -3.39
C SER A 242 -14.80 15.20 -2.61
N LEU A 243 -14.08 15.04 -1.49
CA LEU A 243 -13.55 16.16 -0.72
C LEU A 243 -12.70 17.12 -1.58
N ALA A 244 -11.81 16.57 -2.42
CA ALA A 244 -11.04 17.37 -3.36
C ALA A 244 -11.93 18.10 -4.37
N ALA A 245 -12.92 17.43 -4.97
CA ALA A 245 -13.80 18.05 -5.96
C ALA A 245 -14.57 19.25 -5.37
N LEU A 246 -15.07 19.14 -4.14
CA LEU A 246 -15.72 20.26 -3.44
C LEU A 246 -14.75 21.41 -3.12
N ALA A 247 -13.51 21.12 -2.73
CA ALA A 247 -12.49 22.14 -2.48
C ALA A 247 -12.05 22.84 -3.78
N ILE A 248 -11.83 22.10 -4.87
CA ILE A 248 -11.46 22.62 -6.20
C ILE A 248 -12.58 23.51 -6.77
N ALA A 249 -13.85 23.15 -6.56
CA ALA A 249 -15.00 23.96 -6.98
C ALA A 249 -15.18 25.27 -6.20
N GLY A 250 -14.38 25.49 -5.14
CA GLY A 250 -14.35 26.73 -4.36
C GLY A 250 -13.28 27.72 -4.81
N PRO A 251 -13.23 28.93 -4.20
CA PRO A 251 -12.12 29.86 -4.41
C PRO A 251 -10.77 29.24 -4.01
N LEU A 252 -9.65 29.75 -4.52
CA LEU A 252 -8.33 29.37 -4.02
C LEU A 252 -8.13 29.85 -2.56
N PRO A 253 -7.40 29.09 -1.73
CA PRO A 253 -7.17 29.44 -0.33
C PRO A 253 -6.10 30.54 -0.23
N ASN A 254 -6.22 31.44 0.75
CA ASN A 254 -5.14 32.38 1.03
C ASN A 254 -4.03 31.66 1.83
N VAL A 255 -2.87 31.47 1.20
CA VAL A 255 -1.70 30.80 1.79
C VAL A 255 -0.69 31.77 2.41
N GLN A 256 -0.97 33.08 2.37
CA GLN A 256 -0.12 34.11 2.97
C GLN A 256 0.09 33.84 4.47
N GLY A 257 1.35 33.86 4.90
CA GLY A 257 1.71 33.62 6.30
C GLY A 257 1.67 32.15 6.73
N ILE A 258 1.19 31.20 5.91
CA ILE A 258 1.25 29.76 6.23
C ILE A 258 2.70 29.26 6.19
N ALA A 259 3.48 29.69 5.19
CA ALA A 259 4.86 29.27 4.97
C ALA A 259 5.71 29.23 6.27
N LEU A 260 6.56 28.21 6.36
CA LEU A 260 7.49 28.01 7.48
C LEU A 260 8.91 27.83 6.96
N PRO A 261 9.96 28.23 7.71
CA PRO A 261 11.32 27.84 7.39
C PRO A 261 11.46 26.30 7.42
N PRO A 262 12.43 25.72 6.70
CA PRO A 262 12.70 24.29 6.81
C PRO A 262 13.09 23.93 8.25
N LEU A 263 12.51 22.87 8.81
CA LEU A 263 13.03 22.29 10.04
C LEU A 263 14.42 21.69 9.77
N ALA A 264 15.37 21.94 10.67
CA ALA A 264 16.72 21.41 10.61
C ALA A 264 16.74 19.91 10.98
N ALA A 265 16.25 19.07 10.07
CA ALA A 265 16.30 17.62 10.21
C ALA A 265 17.75 17.11 10.15
N ARG A 266 18.08 16.06 10.91
CA ARG A 266 19.33 15.30 10.73
C ARG A 266 19.29 14.63 9.35
N GLN A 267 20.37 14.78 8.57
CA GLN A 267 20.52 14.21 7.22
C GLN A 267 21.81 13.35 7.18
N ASP A 268 21.88 12.33 8.03
CA ASP A 268 23.05 11.48 8.20
C ASP A 268 22.85 10.15 7.47
N MET A 269 23.53 9.98 6.34
CA MET A 269 23.46 8.76 5.53
C MET A 269 24.30 7.58 6.10
N ALA A 270 25.21 7.83 7.06
CA ALA A 270 26.16 6.81 7.51
C ALA A 270 25.51 5.55 8.14
N PRO A 271 24.41 5.64 8.92
CA PRO A 271 23.70 4.46 9.42
C PRO A 271 23.09 3.61 8.29
N MET A 272 22.53 4.24 7.25
CA MET A 272 21.92 3.56 6.11
C MET A 272 22.98 2.92 5.20
N GLU A 273 24.09 3.62 4.93
CA GLU A 273 25.25 3.06 4.23
C GLU A 273 25.87 1.87 4.97
N LYS A 274 26.03 1.97 6.29
CA LYS A 274 26.54 0.87 7.13
C LYS A 274 25.60 -0.35 7.10
N ALA A 275 24.30 -0.12 7.14
CA ALA A 275 23.27 -1.16 7.03
C ALA A 275 23.25 -1.83 5.63
N PHE A 276 23.32 -1.04 4.57
CA PHE A 276 23.42 -1.52 3.19
C PHE A 276 24.69 -2.34 2.98
N SER A 277 25.86 -1.83 3.39
CA SER A 277 27.14 -2.53 3.27
C SER A 277 27.21 -3.82 4.09
N LYS A 278 26.64 -3.84 5.30
CA LYS A 278 26.48 -5.07 6.11
C LYS A 278 25.59 -6.09 5.41
N THR A 279 24.44 -5.67 4.88
CA THR A 279 23.47 -6.55 4.21
C THR A 279 24.04 -7.12 2.91
N ALA A 280 24.64 -6.27 2.07
CA ALA A 280 25.41 -6.67 0.90
C ALA A 280 26.44 -7.76 1.24
N SER A 281 27.26 -7.55 2.28
CA SER A 281 28.28 -8.51 2.71
C SER A 281 27.69 -9.86 3.16
N LEU A 282 26.52 -9.86 3.81
CA LEU A 282 25.87 -11.05 4.36
C LEU A 282 25.11 -11.86 3.30
N ILE A 283 24.58 -11.19 2.28
CA ILE A 283 23.73 -11.79 1.23
C ILE A 283 24.53 -12.11 -0.02
N LEU A 284 25.26 -11.12 -0.55
CA LEU A 284 25.99 -11.19 -1.81
C LEU A 284 27.43 -11.68 -1.63
N GLY A 285 27.91 -11.83 -0.39
CA GLY A 285 29.29 -12.21 -0.07
C GLY A 285 30.34 -11.11 -0.32
N LYS A 286 29.91 -9.90 -0.74
CA LYS A 286 30.77 -8.76 -1.02
C LYS A 286 30.15 -7.47 -0.45
N ARG A 287 30.97 -6.56 0.07
CA ARG A 287 30.52 -5.24 0.51
C ARG A 287 30.28 -4.33 -0.70
N TYR A 288 29.11 -3.68 -0.70
CA TYR A 288 28.77 -2.54 -1.56
C TYR A 288 28.57 -1.28 -0.70
N GLY A 289 28.47 -0.11 -1.33
CA GLY A 289 28.37 1.19 -0.65
C GLY A 289 28.30 2.35 -1.64
N GLY A 290 27.70 3.47 -1.21
CA GLY A 290 27.16 4.48 -2.12
C GLY A 290 25.79 4.03 -2.62
N ILE A 291 24.83 3.89 -1.71
CA ILE A 291 23.49 3.33 -1.93
C ILE A 291 22.71 4.03 -3.05
N GLU A 292 23.03 5.31 -3.32
CA GLU A 292 22.46 6.08 -4.43
C GLU A 292 22.87 5.58 -5.81
N LYS A 293 24.07 5.01 -5.95
CA LYS A 293 24.53 4.40 -7.21
C LYS A 293 23.64 3.22 -7.62
N HIS A 294 23.05 2.56 -6.61
CA HIS A 294 22.15 1.43 -6.75
C HIS A 294 20.67 1.84 -6.87
N ALA A 295 20.34 3.14 -6.83
CA ALA A 295 18.96 3.63 -6.74
C ALA A 295 18.05 3.08 -7.84
N THR A 296 18.48 3.07 -9.11
CA THR A 296 17.66 2.55 -10.22
C THR A 296 17.27 1.09 -10.01
N TRP A 297 18.21 0.25 -9.55
CA TRP A 297 17.96 -1.17 -9.26
C TRP A 297 17.11 -1.37 -7.99
N LEU A 298 17.30 -0.53 -6.97
CA LEU A 298 16.52 -0.60 -5.73
C LEU A 298 15.08 -0.07 -5.89
N ASN A 299 14.80 0.81 -6.84
CA ASN A 299 13.44 1.31 -7.14
C ASN A 299 12.70 0.50 -8.24
N GLU A 300 13.38 -0.38 -8.97
CA GLU A 300 12.74 -1.27 -9.94
C GLU A 300 11.76 -2.22 -9.22
N ASN A 301 10.53 -2.34 -9.73
CA ASN A 301 9.43 -3.18 -9.21
C ASN A 301 8.84 -2.74 -7.84
N ILE A 302 9.01 -1.48 -7.42
CA ILE A 302 8.25 -0.88 -6.32
C ILE A 302 7.45 0.35 -6.81
N LEU A 303 6.45 0.78 -6.04
CA LEU A 303 5.72 2.02 -6.30
C LEU A 303 6.61 3.23 -6.03
N GLY A 304 6.68 4.15 -7.00
CA GLY A 304 7.60 5.29 -6.98
C GLY A 304 7.20 6.42 -6.03
N LEU A 305 8.19 7.23 -5.68
CA LEU A 305 8.02 8.54 -5.06
C LEU A 305 8.23 9.64 -6.10
N ALA A 306 7.16 10.35 -6.43
CA ALA A 306 7.21 11.56 -7.23
C ALA A 306 7.43 12.80 -6.34
N ARG A 307 7.99 13.87 -6.91
CA ARG A 307 8.06 15.18 -6.26
C ARG A 307 6.87 16.05 -6.65
N ALA A 308 6.32 16.76 -5.68
CA ALA A 308 5.43 17.90 -5.84
C ALA A 308 5.99 19.08 -5.03
N ASN A 309 5.33 20.24 -5.05
CA ASN A 309 5.75 21.41 -4.27
C ASN A 309 4.61 21.87 -3.35
N SER A 310 4.95 22.39 -2.18
CA SER A 310 4.02 23.16 -1.33
C SER A 310 3.61 24.45 -2.02
N VAL A 311 2.32 24.79 -2.00
CA VAL A 311 1.81 26.06 -2.52
C VAL A 311 2.06 27.25 -1.59
N ALA A 312 2.42 27.01 -0.32
CA ALA A 312 2.74 28.09 0.62
C ALA A 312 4.19 28.57 0.51
N SER A 313 5.15 27.66 0.27
CA SER A 313 6.60 27.97 0.28
C SER A 313 7.37 27.54 -0.97
N GLY A 314 6.74 26.82 -1.90
CA GLY A 314 7.44 26.19 -3.04
C GLY A 314 8.33 25.00 -2.64
N ARG A 315 8.38 24.61 -1.35
CA ARG A 315 9.18 23.48 -0.86
C ARG A 315 8.82 22.19 -1.58
N GLY A 316 9.82 21.49 -2.09
CA GLY A 316 9.66 20.13 -2.63
C GLY A 316 9.19 19.15 -1.54
N ILE A 317 8.03 18.53 -1.78
CA ILE A 317 7.43 17.46 -0.97
C ILE A 317 7.39 16.16 -1.80
N PHE A 318 7.24 15.02 -1.13
CA PHE A 318 7.08 13.74 -1.81
C PHE A 318 5.63 13.27 -1.80
N VAL A 319 5.19 12.75 -2.93
CA VAL A 319 3.89 12.07 -3.11
C VAL A 319 4.18 10.71 -3.74
N SER A 320 3.58 9.62 -3.25
CA SER A 320 3.70 8.35 -3.97
C SER A 320 2.77 8.32 -5.17
N GLU A 321 3.11 7.51 -6.16
CA GLU A 321 2.32 7.29 -7.38
C GLU A 321 1.01 6.51 -7.14
N PHE A 322 0.73 6.15 -5.88
CA PHE A 322 -0.48 5.47 -5.44
C PHE A 322 -1.72 6.37 -5.56
N ASN A 323 -2.89 5.78 -5.84
CA ASN A 323 -4.11 6.53 -6.17
C ASN A 323 -4.57 7.48 -5.05
N ALA A 324 -4.51 7.09 -3.77
CA ALA A 324 -4.98 7.96 -2.68
C ALA A 324 -4.18 9.26 -2.49
N THR A 325 -2.88 9.27 -2.81
CA THR A 325 -2.03 10.48 -2.81
C THR A 325 -2.10 11.23 -4.13
N LYS A 326 -2.29 10.51 -5.23
CA LYS A 326 -2.40 11.04 -6.60
C LYS A 326 -3.68 11.83 -6.87
N VAL A 327 -4.78 11.57 -6.13
CA VAL A 327 -6.03 12.35 -6.20
C VAL A 327 -5.99 13.68 -5.42
N LEU A 328 -4.90 14.00 -4.72
CA LEU A 328 -4.78 15.25 -3.97
C LEU A 328 -4.58 16.46 -4.91
N PRO A 329 -5.34 17.56 -4.74
CA PRO A 329 -5.22 18.75 -5.58
C PRO A 329 -3.86 19.43 -5.42
N LYS A 330 -3.06 19.46 -6.49
CA LYS A 330 -1.66 19.93 -6.47
C LYS A 330 -1.56 21.42 -6.11
N GLU A 331 -2.51 22.20 -6.57
CA GLU A 331 -2.70 23.62 -6.30
C GLU A 331 -3.20 23.92 -4.87
N ARG A 332 -3.28 22.90 -4.00
CA ARG A 332 -3.65 23.00 -2.58
C ARG A 332 -2.74 22.18 -1.65
N LEU A 333 -1.61 21.66 -2.14
CA LEU A 333 -0.68 20.85 -1.35
C LEU A 333 0.25 21.68 -0.45
N LEU A 334 0.52 21.20 0.76
CA LEU A 334 1.44 21.76 1.76
C LEU A 334 2.41 20.70 2.28
N SER A 335 3.56 21.13 2.85
CA SER A 335 4.32 20.22 3.73
C SER A 335 3.59 20.02 5.05
N TYR A 336 3.90 18.93 5.76
CA TYR A 336 3.21 18.55 7.01
C TYR A 336 3.13 19.69 8.04
N GLU A 337 4.23 20.41 8.25
CA GLU A 337 4.35 21.48 9.24
C GLU A 337 3.51 22.71 8.86
N GLU A 338 3.45 22.99 7.56
CA GLU A 338 2.61 24.05 6.98
C GLU A 338 1.13 23.67 7.06
N ALA A 339 0.82 22.39 6.88
CA ALA A 339 -0.53 21.86 7.03
C ALA A 339 -1.02 21.97 8.49
N GLU A 340 -0.22 21.56 9.49
CA GLU A 340 -0.57 21.74 10.91
C GLU A 340 -0.82 23.22 11.27
N LYS A 341 0.01 24.14 10.75
CA LYS A 341 -0.20 25.58 10.91
C LYS A 341 -1.46 26.07 10.19
N ALA A 342 -1.77 25.55 9.01
CA ALA A 342 -3.02 25.84 8.29
C ALA A 342 -4.27 25.33 9.03
N GLY A 343 -4.15 24.37 9.96
CA GLY A 343 -5.23 23.95 10.85
C GLY A 343 -5.77 25.05 11.78
N SER A 344 -5.07 26.18 11.91
CA SER A 344 -5.58 27.38 12.59
C SER A 344 -6.57 28.21 11.75
N ILE A 345 -6.60 28.02 10.43
CA ILE A 345 -7.51 28.72 9.52
C ILE A 345 -8.90 28.09 9.65
N SER A 346 -9.91 28.92 9.89
CA SER A 346 -11.29 28.50 10.13
C SER A 346 -12.30 29.44 9.49
N ALA A 347 -13.52 28.92 9.26
CA ALA A 347 -14.66 29.68 8.77
C ALA A 347 -15.24 30.58 9.88
N SER A 348 -15.80 31.72 9.49
CA SER A 348 -16.50 32.62 10.41
C SER A 348 -17.86 32.06 10.85
N ALA A 349 -18.35 32.52 12.00
CA ALA A 349 -19.67 32.11 12.51
C ALA A 349 -20.82 32.36 11.51
N GLN A 350 -20.73 33.44 10.71
CA GLN A 350 -21.70 33.80 9.68
C GLN A 350 -21.69 32.82 8.49
N GLU A 351 -20.51 32.35 8.07
CA GLU A 351 -20.37 31.30 7.05
C GLU A 351 -20.93 29.97 7.55
N ILE A 352 -20.76 29.66 8.83
CA ILE A 352 -21.31 28.45 9.47
C ILE A 352 -22.83 28.51 9.63
N GLU A 353 -23.42 29.67 9.91
CA GLU A 353 -24.88 29.86 10.01
C GLU A 353 -25.58 29.79 8.64
N SER A 354 -24.93 30.30 7.59
CA SER A 354 -25.43 30.24 6.21
C SER A 354 -25.06 28.94 5.46
N LEU A 355 -24.36 28.02 6.12
CA LEU A 355 -23.83 26.80 5.51
C LEU A 355 -24.92 25.82 5.07
N SER A 356 -24.71 25.21 3.91
CA SER A 356 -25.46 24.12 3.30
C SER A 356 -24.47 23.21 2.56
N PHE A 357 -24.86 22.00 2.20
CA PHE A 357 -24.06 21.16 1.32
C PHE A 357 -23.88 21.81 -0.06
N ALA A 358 -24.90 22.52 -0.55
CA ALA A 358 -24.89 23.18 -1.85
C ALA A 358 -23.88 24.34 -1.96
N ASN A 359 -23.75 25.18 -0.92
CA ASN A 359 -22.76 26.27 -0.88
C ASN A 359 -21.44 25.88 -0.19
N SER A 360 -21.28 24.61 0.22
CA SER A 360 -20.04 24.12 0.86
C SER A 360 -18.74 24.39 0.06
N PRO A 361 -18.70 24.40 -1.29
CA PRO A 361 -17.49 24.78 -2.03
C PRO A 361 -16.96 26.18 -1.67
N SER A 362 -17.84 27.15 -1.39
CA SER A 362 -17.44 28.52 -1.04
C SER A 362 -16.69 28.61 0.29
N LEU A 363 -16.93 27.68 1.21
CA LEU A 363 -16.19 27.52 2.47
C LEU A 363 -14.96 26.63 2.24
N LEU A 364 -15.15 25.47 1.61
CA LEU A 364 -14.11 24.46 1.39
C LEU A 364 -12.96 24.97 0.51
N GLY A 365 -13.23 25.87 -0.44
CA GLY A 365 -12.17 26.51 -1.22
C GLY A 365 -11.21 27.34 -0.36
N LYS A 366 -11.72 28.05 0.64
CA LYS A 366 -10.92 28.97 1.49
C LYS A 366 -9.99 28.25 2.45
N ILE A 367 -10.42 27.11 2.98
CA ILE A 367 -9.70 26.35 4.04
C ILE A 367 -9.16 24.99 3.57
N GLY A 368 -9.57 24.53 2.39
CA GLY A 368 -9.22 23.23 1.83
C GLY A 368 -7.78 23.16 1.34
N LEU A 369 -6.89 22.89 2.29
CA LEU A 369 -5.45 22.72 2.11
C LEU A 369 -5.05 21.30 2.56
N PHE A 370 -4.31 20.62 1.70
CA PHE A 370 -4.05 19.18 1.78
C PHE A 370 -2.55 18.91 2.00
N THR A 371 -2.22 17.70 2.44
CA THR A 371 -0.85 17.19 2.47
C THR A 371 -0.85 15.68 2.22
N ALA A 372 0.20 15.21 1.53
CA ALA A 372 0.47 13.80 1.29
C ALA A 372 1.37 13.18 2.38
N GLU A 373 1.87 13.99 3.31
CA GLU A 373 2.69 13.54 4.43
C GLU A 373 1.84 13.12 5.64
N PHE A 374 2.41 12.26 6.49
CA PHE A 374 1.82 11.84 7.77
C PHE A 374 2.94 11.56 8.77
N LYS A 375 2.91 12.20 9.95
CA LYS A 375 4.00 12.14 10.92
C LYS A 375 3.43 11.84 12.30
N SER A 376 3.82 10.70 12.87
CA SER A 376 3.34 10.24 14.17
C SER A 376 4.47 9.59 14.97
N GLY A 377 4.37 9.60 16.30
CA GLY A 377 5.41 9.07 17.18
C GLY A 377 6.79 9.73 16.99
N VAL A 378 7.85 8.95 17.15
CA VAL A 378 9.24 9.41 17.01
C VAL A 378 9.71 9.34 15.54
N GLY A 379 10.40 10.39 15.07
CA GLY A 379 11.07 10.41 13.78
C GLY A 379 12.53 10.84 13.92
N GLU A 380 13.49 9.92 13.83
CA GLU A 380 14.93 10.23 13.93
C GLU A 380 15.64 10.03 12.58
N ASN A 381 16.35 11.03 12.05
CA ASN A 381 17.18 10.85 10.84
C ASN A 381 16.43 10.21 9.65
N LEU A 382 15.26 10.77 9.34
CA LEU A 382 14.42 10.36 8.22
C LEU A 382 14.66 11.33 7.04
N ILE A 383 15.08 10.79 5.90
CA ILE A 383 15.54 11.53 4.73
C ILE A 383 14.64 11.17 3.53
N ASP A 384 14.05 12.16 2.86
CA ASP A 384 13.10 11.93 1.74
C ASP A 384 11.95 10.94 2.09
N CYS A 385 11.48 10.90 3.35
CA CYS A 385 10.42 9.97 3.81
C CYS A 385 9.13 10.74 4.21
N PRO A 386 8.05 10.74 3.39
CA PRO A 386 6.85 11.55 3.65
C PRO A 386 5.91 10.97 4.73
N ILE A 387 5.92 9.66 4.98
CA ILE A 387 5.08 9.02 6.00
C ILE A 387 5.95 8.30 7.03
N TYR A 388 5.69 8.51 8.33
CA TYR A 388 6.28 7.70 9.40
C TYR A 388 5.40 7.58 10.65
N ALA A 389 5.59 6.48 11.38
CA ALA A 389 5.07 6.24 12.72
C ALA A 389 6.14 5.47 13.51
N ASP A 390 6.81 6.12 14.47
CA ASP A 390 7.95 5.53 15.23
C ASP A 390 9.05 4.93 14.32
N GLY A 391 9.64 5.79 13.49
CA GLY A 391 10.64 5.43 12.47
C GLY A 391 11.99 6.09 12.69
N ALA A 392 13.08 5.44 12.27
CA ALA A 392 14.43 5.98 12.41
C ALA A 392 15.36 5.67 11.23
N ASN A 393 16.39 6.50 11.02
CA ASN A 393 17.57 6.22 10.17
C ASN A 393 17.20 5.56 8.83
N SER A 394 16.42 6.26 7.99
CA SER A 394 15.88 5.71 6.74
C SER A 394 15.84 6.73 5.59
N TYR A 395 15.93 6.25 4.35
CA TYR A 395 16.12 7.10 3.16
C TYR A 395 15.22 6.73 1.97
N ARG A 396 14.46 7.70 1.43
CA ARG A 396 13.55 7.52 0.28
C ARG A 396 12.61 6.31 0.45
N CYS A 397 12.05 6.18 1.65
CA CYS A 397 10.99 5.23 1.95
C CYS A 397 9.65 5.96 1.92
N PHE A 398 8.62 5.38 1.30
CA PHE A 398 7.29 6.04 1.28
C PHE A 398 6.68 6.14 2.67
N ASP A 399 6.71 5.02 3.40
CA ASP A 399 6.21 4.83 4.77
C ASP A 399 7.35 4.24 5.61
N CYS A 400 7.51 4.72 6.84
CA CYS A 400 8.52 4.31 7.81
C CYS A 400 7.90 3.87 9.17
N THR A 401 6.75 3.20 9.14
CA THR A 401 6.08 2.65 10.33
C THR A 401 6.91 1.57 11.02
N PHE A 402 7.22 1.75 12.31
CA PHE A 402 7.99 0.83 13.17
C PHE A 402 9.30 0.32 12.53
N SER A 403 9.98 1.18 11.78
CA SER A 403 11.04 0.75 10.86
C SER A 403 12.33 1.57 10.98
N LYS A 404 13.46 0.87 10.83
CA LYS A 404 14.80 1.49 10.92
C LYS A 404 15.82 0.90 9.97
N TYR A 405 16.83 1.70 9.62
CA TYR A 405 17.98 1.31 8.78
C TYR A 405 17.56 0.75 7.41
N CYS A 406 16.59 1.41 6.77
CA CYS A 406 16.01 1.01 5.48
C CYS A 406 16.24 2.10 4.42
N ALA A 407 16.25 1.72 3.14
CA ALA A 407 16.18 2.71 2.06
C ALA A 407 15.47 2.16 0.82
N TYR A 408 14.84 3.05 0.04
CA TYR A 408 14.09 2.69 -1.17
C TYR A 408 13.05 1.60 -0.88
N CYS A 409 12.15 1.87 0.07
CA CYS A 409 11.14 0.90 0.53
C CYS A 409 9.73 1.49 0.50
N PHE A 410 8.77 0.68 0.07
CA PHE A 410 7.35 0.93 0.18
C PHE A 410 6.79 0.05 1.32
N TRP A 411 6.44 0.69 2.44
CA TRP A 411 5.74 0.10 3.60
C TRP A 411 6.40 -1.12 4.30
N PRO A 412 7.58 -0.95 4.93
CA PRO A 412 8.10 -1.90 5.92
C PRO A 412 7.33 -1.79 7.26
N ARG A 413 7.14 -2.91 7.98
CA ARG A 413 6.47 -2.92 9.31
C ARG A 413 7.14 -3.76 10.42
N ASP A 414 8.36 -4.27 10.20
CA ASP A 414 9.35 -4.59 11.26
C ASP A 414 10.68 -5.07 10.63
N SER A 415 11.85 -4.54 11.07
CA SER A 415 13.11 -4.63 10.30
C SER A 415 14.44 -4.64 11.08
N GLU A 416 15.36 -5.53 10.69
CA GLU A 416 16.76 -5.20 10.36
C GLU A 416 17.12 -5.98 9.07
N HIS A 417 18.01 -5.53 8.18
CA HIS A 417 17.85 -4.32 7.37
C HIS A 417 17.18 -4.71 6.03
N LEU A 418 16.57 -3.76 5.30
CA LEU A 418 15.84 -4.01 4.05
C LEU A 418 16.07 -2.89 3.01
N PHE A 419 16.15 -3.26 1.73
CA PHE A 419 16.32 -2.33 0.60
C PHE A 419 15.54 -2.81 -0.64
N GLY A 420 14.68 -1.98 -1.23
CA GLY A 420 13.93 -2.30 -2.47
C GLY A 420 12.62 -3.08 -2.27
N THR A 421 11.88 -2.82 -1.19
CA THR A 421 10.76 -3.66 -0.69
C THR A 421 9.36 -3.05 -0.93
N SER A 422 8.29 -3.87 -0.95
CA SER A 422 6.89 -3.41 -1.14
C SER A 422 5.80 -3.96 -0.18
N LEU A 423 6.11 -4.83 0.81
CA LEU A 423 5.37 -5.03 2.09
C LEU A 423 5.93 -6.23 2.90
N VAL A 424 6.42 -6.04 4.14
CA VAL A 424 7.01 -7.13 4.97
C VAL A 424 6.76 -6.96 6.48
N TYR A 425 6.58 -8.08 7.20
CA TYR A 425 6.32 -8.18 8.64
C TYR A 425 7.34 -9.11 9.36
N GLY A 426 8.57 -8.63 9.60
CA GLY A 426 9.60 -9.31 10.41
C GLY A 426 10.74 -9.96 9.61
N SER A 427 11.98 -9.50 9.86
CA SER A 427 13.16 -9.70 8.99
C SER A 427 14.47 -9.93 9.77
N SER A 428 15.49 -10.51 9.10
CA SER A 428 16.90 -10.27 9.42
C SER A 428 17.77 -10.32 8.15
N PHE A 429 18.05 -9.15 7.56
CA PHE A 429 18.92 -8.88 6.39
C PHE A 429 18.35 -9.31 5.02
N CYS A 430 17.83 -8.38 4.21
CA CYS A 430 17.43 -8.69 2.82
C CYS A 430 17.70 -7.56 1.79
N LEU A 431 17.72 -7.93 0.51
CA LEU A 431 17.60 -7.06 -0.66
C LEU A 431 16.38 -7.52 -1.49
N LYS A 432 15.63 -6.55 -2.06
CA LYS A 432 14.42 -6.67 -2.91
C LYS A 432 13.39 -7.73 -2.48
N CYS A 433 12.39 -7.36 -1.67
CA CYS A 433 11.41 -8.31 -1.11
C CYS A 433 9.97 -7.80 -1.08
N TYR A 434 9.00 -8.68 -1.34
CA TYR A 434 7.58 -8.35 -1.49
C TYR A 434 6.70 -9.28 -0.62
N ASN A 435 5.53 -8.78 -0.20
CA ASN A 435 4.44 -9.37 0.61
C ASN A 435 4.75 -10.64 1.45
N SER A 436 5.41 -10.52 2.60
CA SER A 436 5.82 -11.69 3.42
C SER A 436 5.84 -11.48 4.96
N ALA A 437 5.93 -12.58 5.73
CA ALA A 437 6.09 -12.56 7.20
C ALA A 437 7.14 -13.59 7.73
N LYS A 438 7.93 -13.18 8.74
CA LYS A 438 8.99 -13.96 9.43
C LYS A 438 10.05 -14.61 8.50
N LEU A 439 11.09 -13.85 8.14
CA LEU A 439 12.19 -14.29 7.25
C LEU A 439 13.59 -13.94 7.80
N GLN A 440 14.65 -14.65 7.41
CA GLN A 440 16.07 -14.24 7.61
C GLN A 440 16.98 -14.52 6.41
N ARG A 441 17.83 -13.56 6.04
CA ARG A 441 18.88 -13.62 5.00
C ARG A 441 18.35 -13.92 3.59
N CYS A 442 17.78 -12.93 2.91
CA CYS A 442 17.16 -13.09 1.58
C CYS A 442 17.68 -12.15 0.48
N PHE A 443 17.61 -12.57 -0.79
CA PHE A 443 17.90 -11.75 -1.99
C PHE A 443 16.69 -11.53 -2.93
N GLU A 444 15.57 -12.28 -2.80
CA GLU A 444 14.24 -12.12 -3.48
C GLU A 444 13.32 -13.35 -3.08
N VAL A 445 11.96 -13.40 -2.98
CA VAL A 445 10.89 -12.38 -2.77
C VAL A 445 9.65 -12.84 -1.91
N ASP A 446 8.57 -13.46 -2.49
CA ASP A 446 7.14 -13.07 -2.23
C ASP A 446 6.21 -14.12 -1.57
N SER A 447 5.08 -13.64 -1.02
CA SER A 447 3.87 -14.39 -0.59
C SER A 447 4.15 -15.59 0.32
N SER A 448 4.88 -15.37 1.41
CA SER A 448 5.46 -16.47 2.21
C SER A 448 5.41 -16.28 3.74
N ARG A 449 5.53 -17.39 4.49
CA ARG A 449 5.65 -17.43 5.97
C ARG A 449 6.80 -18.36 6.46
N ASN A 450 7.58 -17.93 7.45
CA ASN A 450 8.71 -18.67 8.08
C ASN A 450 9.82 -19.16 7.10
N CYS A 451 10.84 -18.36 6.78
CA CYS A 451 11.95 -18.82 5.90
C CYS A 451 13.37 -18.36 6.33
N SER A 452 14.44 -19.04 5.85
CA SER A 452 15.81 -18.48 5.86
C SER A 452 16.67 -18.77 4.62
N GLY A 453 17.68 -17.93 4.37
CA GLY A 453 18.81 -18.20 3.48
C GLY A 453 18.51 -18.19 1.97
N CYS A 454 17.50 -17.43 1.56
CA CYS A 454 16.87 -17.51 0.24
C CYS A 454 17.46 -16.55 -0.81
N TYR A 455 17.35 -16.87 -2.10
CA TYR A 455 17.77 -15.95 -3.17
C TYR A 455 16.72 -15.58 -4.23
N PHE A 456 15.69 -16.39 -4.48
CA PHE A 456 14.54 -16.07 -5.36
C PHE A 456 13.38 -17.04 -5.09
N CYS A 457 12.19 -16.58 -4.67
CA CYS A 457 11.05 -17.44 -4.27
C CYS A 457 9.64 -16.82 -4.49
N HIS A 458 8.62 -17.65 -4.74
CA HIS A 458 7.15 -17.37 -4.67
C HIS A 458 6.32 -18.65 -4.96
N ASN A 459 5.26 -19.06 -4.27
CA ASN A 459 4.77 -18.80 -2.90
C ASN A 459 5.25 -19.94 -1.97
N CYS A 460 5.57 -19.68 -0.69
CA CYS A 460 6.20 -20.70 0.17
C CYS A 460 5.79 -20.62 1.66
N GLU A 461 5.87 -21.75 2.38
CA GLU A 461 5.83 -21.76 3.85
C GLU A 461 6.87 -22.73 4.44
N ASN A 462 7.57 -22.29 5.49
CA ASN A 462 8.48 -23.07 6.35
C ASN A 462 9.75 -23.65 5.67
N VAL A 463 10.68 -22.78 5.25
CA VAL A 463 11.81 -23.08 4.34
C VAL A 463 13.20 -22.67 4.90
N HIS A 464 14.28 -23.41 4.61
CA HIS A 464 15.65 -23.04 5.01
C HIS A 464 16.71 -23.33 3.91
N ASP A 465 17.59 -22.36 3.66
CA ASP A 465 18.75 -22.34 2.72
C ASP A 465 18.40 -22.66 1.25
N SER A 466 18.16 -21.64 0.40
CA SER A 466 17.44 -21.83 -0.89
C SER A 466 17.80 -20.85 -2.02
N MET A 467 17.59 -21.23 -3.30
CA MET A 467 17.59 -20.32 -4.47
C MET A 467 16.60 -20.81 -5.55
N PHE A 468 15.90 -19.88 -6.24
CA PHE A 468 15.02 -20.14 -7.39
C PHE A 468 13.96 -21.26 -7.20
N CYS A 469 12.97 -21.04 -6.33
CA CYS A 469 11.89 -22.00 -6.04
C CYS A 469 10.48 -21.44 -6.32
N PHE A 470 9.59 -22.26 -6.87
CA PHE A 470 8.25 -21.84 -7.30
C PHE A 470 7.14 -22.79 -6.84
N ASN A 471 6.34 -22.38 -5.85
CA ASN A 471 5.21 -23.14 -5.28
C ASN A 471 5.61 -24.54 -4.72
N VAL A 472 6.29 -24.58 -3.57
CA VAL A 472 6.82 -25.83 -2.94
C VAL A 472 6.58 -25.85 -1.43
N LYS A 473 6.47 -27.04 -0.82
CA LYS A 473 6.56 -27.27 0.63
C LYS A 473 7.51 -28.46 0.93
N ASN A 474 8.22 -28.39 2.07
CA ASN A 474 9.04 -29.47 2.67
C ASN A 474 10.28 -30.03 1.92
N MET A 475 10.80 -29.38 0.87
CA MET A 475 12.07 -29.78 0.21
C MET A 475 13.33 -29.23 0.88
N LYS A 476 14.49 -29.87 0.67
CA LYS A 476 15.83 -29.43 1.10
C LYS A 476 16.81 -29.40 -0.08
N TYR A 477 17.72 -28.40 -0.08
CA TYR A 477 18.74 -28.21 -1.14
C TYR A 477 18.16 -28.31 -2.56
N ALA A 478 17.08 -27.58 -2.81
CA ALA A 478 16.32 -27.61 -4.06
C ALA A 478 16.62 -26.41 -4.96
N ILE A 479 16.44 -26.62 -6.27
CA ILE A 479 16.48 -25.59 -7.32
C ILE A 479 15.44 -25.99 -8.38
N GLY A 480 14.57 -25.07 -8.80
CA GLY A 480 13.62 -25.33 -9.89
C GLY A 480 12.74 -26.57 -9.65
N ASN A 481 12.17 -26.68 -8.45
CA ASN A 481 11.25 -27.73 -7.99
C ASN A 481 11.82 -29.17 -8.07
N ALA A 482 13.14 -29.32 -7.98
CA ALA A 482 13.82 -30.59 -7.74
C ALA A 482 14.90 -30.44 -6.65
N GLU A 483 15.01 -31.44 -5.77
CA GLU A 483 16.13 -31.55 -4.83
C GLU A 483 17.41 -31.93 -5.60
N VAL A 484 18.51 -31.20 -5.36
CA VAL A 484 19.81 -31.44 -6.03
C VAL A 484 20.90 -31.90 -5.06
N GLY A 485 20.67 -31.80 -3.74
CA GLY A 485 21.63 -32.15 -2.70
C GLY A 485 22.64 -31.03 -2.41
N ALA A 486 23.25 -31.08 -1.23
CA ALA A 486 24.03 -29.97 -0.66
C ALA A 486 25.20 -29.52 -1.54
N GLU A 487 25.92 -30.44 -2.19
CA GLU A 487 27.08 -30.15 -3.04
C GLU A 487 26.69 -29.36 -4.30
N LYS A 488 25.74 -29.88 -5.09
CA LYS A 488 25.21 -29.19 -6.29
C LYS A 488 24.58 -27.85 -5.93
N PHE A 489 23.89 -27.78 -4.79
CA PHE A 489 23.31 -26.54 -4.28
C PHE A 489 24.39 -25.51 -3.93
N ALA A 490 25.47 -25.91 -3.25
CA ALA A 490 26.59 -25.03 -2.94
C ALA A 490 27.33 -24.55 -4.20
N ALA A 491 27.50 -25.43 -5.20
CA ALA A 491 28.07 -25.07 -6.50
C ALA A 491 27.20 -24.05 -7.24
N ALA A 492 25.89 -24.28 -7.34
CA ALA A 492 24.93 -23.35 -7.93
C ALA A 492 24.92 -21.99 -7.21
N LYS A 493 24.95 -21.99 -5.87
CA LYS A 493 25.01 -20.77 -5.06
C LYS A 493 26.29 -19.97 -5.32
N LYS A 494 27.46 -20.62 -5.36
CA LYS A 494 28.73 -19.97 -5.70
C LYS A 494 28.71 -19.39 -7.13
N MET A 495 28.14 -20.14 -8.08
CA MET A 495 28.00 -19.72 -9.48
C MET A 495 27.09 -18.49 -9.62
N LEU A 496 25.90 -18.48 -9.02
CA LEU A 496 25.00 -17.33 -9.05
C LEU A 496 25.65 -16.11 -8.36
N LEU A 497 26.19 -16.26 -7.16
CA LEU A 497 26.84 -15.15 -6.44
C LEU A 497 27.97 -14.51 -7.28
N SER A 498 28.75 -15.33 -8.00
CA SER A 498 29.82 -14.83 -8.89
C SER A 498 29.29 -14.08 -10.13
N HIS A 499 28.06 -14.38 -10.58
CA HIS A 499 27.39 -13.65 -11.65
C HIS A 499 26.80 -12.33 -11.12
N LEU A 500 26.07 -12.38 -10.00
CA LEU A 500 25.46 -11.20 -9.35
C LEU A 500 26.50 -10.14 -8.98
N GLN A 501 27.66 -10.55 -8.46
CA GLN A 501 28.75 -9.63 -8.13
C GLN A 501 29.28 -8.91 -9.38
N LYS A 502 29.43 -9.61 -10.51
CA LYS A 502 29.89 -9.00 -11.78
C LYS A 502 28.87 -8.00 -12.32
N GLU A 503 27.58 -8.29 -12.23
CA GLU A 503 26.52 -7.36 -12.63
C GLU A 503 26.55 -6.09 -11.77
N LEU A 504 26.59 -6.24 -10.44
CA LEU A 504 26.65 -5.11 -9.51
C LEU A 504 27.93 -4.28 -9.64
N ASP A 505 29.08 -4.91 -9.90
CA ASP A 505 30.35 -4.24 -10.13
C ASP A 505 30.37 -3.45 -11.45
N ALA A 506 29.70 -3.94 -12.50
CA ALA A 506 29.71 -3.33 -13.83
C ALA A 506 28.55 -2.35 -14.09
N LYS A 507 27.41 -2.53 -13.41
CA LYS A 507 26.13 -1.83 -13.72
C LYS A 507 25.47 -1.17 -12.51
N ALA A 508 26.02 -1.36 -11.29
CA ALA A 508 25.37 -1.01 -10.02
C ALA A 508 23.97 -1.63 -9.80
N GLY A 509 23.61 -2.68 -10.55
CA GLY A 509 22.33 -3.39 -10.45
C GLY A 509 22.42 -4.79 -11.02
N VAL A 510 21.35 -5.56 -10.84
CA VAL A 510 21.19 -6.93 -11.38
C VAL A 510 20.01 -6.96 -12.34
N GLY A 511 20.17 -7.60 -13.50
CA GLY A 511 19.15 -7.68 -14.54
C GLY A 511 18.20 -8.88 -14.43
N ILE A 512 18.56 -9.93 -13.70
CA ILE A 512 17.70 -11.10 -13.42
C ILE A 512 16.92 -10.85 -12.11
N ASN A 513 15.59 -10.95 -12.15
CA ASN A 513 14.71 -10.79 -10.98
C ASN A 513 13.55 -11.82 -10.98
N ILE A 514 12.77 -11.92 -9.90
CA ILE A 514 11.67 -12.90 -9.76
C ILE A 514 10.58 -12.71 -10.82
N PHE A 515 10.41 -11.49 -11.33
CA PHE A 515 9.36 -11.16 -12.30
C PHE A 515 9.76 -11.50 -13.74
N ASN A 516 11.07 -11.65 -14.01
CA ASN A 516 11.61 -11.90 -15.33
C ASN A 516 12.30 -13.26 -15.54
N ILE A 517 12.60 -14.01 -14.47
CA ILE A 517 13.13 -15.38 -14.60
C ILE A 517 12.20 -16.31 -15.40
N GLY A 518 10.88 -16.17 -15.27
CA GLY A 518 9.89 -16.95 -16.01
C GLY A 518 9.63 -16.46 -17.44
N CYS A 519 10.35 -15.46 -17.96
CA CYS A 519 10.13 -15.00 -19.34
C CYS A 519 10.57 -16.05 -20.35
N HIS A 520 9.72 -16.28 -21.35
CA HIS A 520 10.17 -16.84 -22.63
C HIS A 520 10.72 -15.69 -23.47
N LYS A 521 11.92 -15.85 -24.05
CA LYS A 521 12.45 -14.88 -25.02
C LYS A 521 11.56 -14.97 -26.25
N THR A 522 10.84 -13.90 -26.57
CA THR A 522 10.24 -13.74 -27.90
C THR A 522 11.39 -13.64 -28.91
N HIS A 523 11.36 -14.51 -29.91
CA HIS A 523 12.20 -14.39 -31.10
C HIS A 523 11.68 -13.29 -32.03
#